data_AF-A0A9E1L815-F1
#
_entry.id   AF-A0A9E1L815-F1
#
_cell.length_a   1.000
_cell.length_b   1.000
_cell.length_c   1.000
_cell.angle_alpha   90.00
_cell.angle_beta   90.00
_cell.angle_gamma   90.00
#
_symmetry.space_group_name_H-M   'P 1'
#
loop_
_entity.id
_entity.type
_entity.pdbx_description
1 polymer ?
#
loop_
_entity_poly.entity_id
_entity_poly.type
_entity_poly.pdbx_seq_one_letter_code
_entity_poly.pdbx_strand_id
1 'polypeptide(L)'
;YVKNKKEISDVASLLSNIEGVDQVLQGNERGDLGHERCGELVVIAKQGYWFTHDWWKNESSAPDYQQTVDIHRKPGYDPRELFLAKGWRGCKPRIALKILAKKMGFTTLFDVIETDPSVVQGSHGLIPAMGATAPVIIPPKTITGDNPIPATSFKELILSWMELS
;
A
#
# COMPACT_ATOMS: atom_id res chain seq x y z
N TYR A 1 -14.66 -5.97 0.40
CA TYR A 1 -16.12 -5.94 0.66
C TYR A 1 -16.75 -7.19 0.09
N VAL A 2 -17.66 -7.81 0.84
CA VAL A 2 -18.41 -8.99 0.41
C VAL A 2 -19.86 -8.58 0.23
N LYS A 3 -20.35 -8.61 -1.01
CA LYS A 3 -21.70 -8.11 -1.36
C LYS A 3 -22.81 -8.87 -0.64
N ASN A 4 -22.71 -10.20 -0.58
CA ASN A 4 -23.67 -11.06 0.11
C ASN A 4 -23.14 -11.44 1.49
N LYS A 5 -23.77 -10.93 2.56
CA LYS A 5 -23.34 -11.18 3.93
C LYS A 5 -23.34 -12.67 4.33
N LYS A 6 -24.14 -13.51 3.65
CA LYS A 6 -24.17 -14.95 3.90
C LYS A 6 -22.90 -15.66 3.43
N GLU A 7 -22.14 -15.07 2.51
CA GLU A 7 -20.93 -15.63 1.90
C GLU A 7 -19.64 -15.20 2.63
N ILE A 8 -19.72 -14.37 3.68
CA ILE A 8 -18.54 -13.83 4.36
C ILE A 8 -17.61 -14.95 4.83
N SER A 9 -18.16 -15.97 5.49
CA SER A 9 -17.38 -17.10 6.02
C SER A 9 -16.74 -17.94 4.91
N ASP A 10 -17.45 -18.15 3.80
CA ASP A 10 -16.96 -18.92 2.66
C ASP A 10 -15.83 -18.18 1.96
N VAL A 11 -16.01 -16.88 1.72
CA VAL A 11 -14.98 -16.01 1.14
C VAL A 11 -13.76 -15.94 2.04
N ALA A 12 -13.94 -15.80 3.36
CA ALA A 12 -12.83 -15.79 4.31
C ALA A 12 -12.03 -17.10 4.27
N SER A 13 -12.74 -18.24 4.18
CA SER A 13 -12.13 -19.56 4.07
C SER A 13 -11.35 -19.73 2.77
N LEU A 14 -11.90 -19.26 1.65
CA LEU A 14 -11.21 -19.28 0.36
C LEU A 14 -9.92 -18.44 0.40
N LEU A 15 -10.01 -17.21 0.91
CA LEU A 15 -8.87 -16.30 1.00
C LEU A 15 -7.76 -16.84 1.92
N SER A 16 -8.13 -17.47 3.04
CA SER A 16 -7.18 -18.04 4.00
C SER A 16 -6.32 -19.17 3.41
N ASN A 17 -6.78 -19.80 2.32
CA ASN A 17 -6.06 -20.86 1.62
C ASN A 17 -5.16 -20.34 0.48
N ILE A 18 -5.17 -19.03 0.20
CA ILE A 18 -4.35 -18.44 -0.87
C ILE A 18 -2.90 -18.29 -0.38
N GLU A 19 -1.95 -18.74 -1.19
CA GLU A 19 -0.54 -18.50 -0.93
C GLU A 19 -0.26 -16.99 -0.82
N GLY A 20 0.46 -16.60 0.23
CA GLY A 20 0.76 -15.20 0.53
C GLY A 20 -0.25 -14.49 1.42
N VAL A 21 -1.39 -15.11 1.77
CA VAL A 21 -2.29 -14.60 2.82
C VAL A 21 -1.84 -15.13 4.18
N ASP A 22 -1.62 -14.24 5.14
CA ASP A 22 -1.27 -14.58 6.52
C ASP A 22 -2.51 -14.75 7.39
N GLN A 23 -3.39 -13.74 7.38
CA GLN A 23 -4.60 -13.73 8.20
C GLN A 23 -5.78 -13.14 7.42
N VAL A 24 -6.97 -13.65 7.74
CA VAL A 24 -8.23 -13.07 7.27
C VAL A 24 -9.08 -12.79 8.51
N LEU A 25 -9.20 -11.51 8.87
CA LEU A 25 -9.93 -11.07 10.05
C LEU A 25 -11.38 -10.77 9.70
N GLN A 26 -12.32 -11.35 10.44
CA GLN A 26 -13.75 -11.11 10.30
C GLN A 26 -14.41 -10.75 11.63
N GLY A 27 -15.56 -10.06 11.58
CA GLY A 27 -16.31 -9.73 12.78
C GLY A 27 -15.46 -8.94 13.78
N ASN A 28 -15.35 -9.46 15.01
CA ASN A 28 -14.61 -8.84 16.13
C ASN A 28 -13.09 -9.04 16.04
N GLU A 29 -12.60 -9.98 15.22
CA GLU A 29 -11.16 -10.24 15.05
C GLU A 29 -10.42 -9.03 14.46
N ARG A 30 -11.16 -8.14 13.77
CA ARG A 30 -10.64 -6.90 13.21
C ARG A 30 -10.21 -5.89 14.27
N GLY A 31 -10.64 -6.03 15.54
CA GLY A 31 -10.27 -5.13 16.62
C GLY A 31 -10.47 -3.66 16.25
N ASP A 32 -9.44 -2.83 16.48
CA ASP A 32 -9.45 -1.38 16.19
C ASP A 32 -9.58 -1.05 14.70
N LEU A 33 -9.34 -2.01 13.79
CA LEU A 33 -9.57 -1.83 12.35
C LEU A 33 -11.05 -1.89 11.98
N GLY A 34 -11.91 -2.40 12.87
CA GLY A 34 -13.34 -2.64 12.64
C GLY A 34 -14.23 -1.40 12.65
N HIS A 35 -13.88 -0.32 11.95
CA HIS A 35 -14.69 0.91 11.87
C HIS A 35 -15.74 0.87 10.73
N GLU A 36 -16.66 1.85 10.67
CA GLU A 36 -17.74 1.90 9.66
C GLU A 36 -17.28 1.80 8.20
N ARG A 37 -16.12 2.39 7.87
CA ARG A 37 -15.53 2.33 6.52
C ARG A 37 -14.77 1.03 6.22
N CYS A 38 -14.69 0.11 7.18
CA CYS A 38 -13.97 -1.15 7.04
C CYS A 38 -14.88 -2.18 6.39
N GLY A 39 -14.36 -2.91 5.40
CA GLY A 39 -15.10 -3.99 4.77
C GLY A 39 -15.34 -5.17 5.72
N GLU A 40 -16.19 -6.10 5.30
CA GLU A 40 -16.56 -7.30 6.09
C GLU A 40 -15.34 -8.15 6.50
N LEU A 41 -14.29 -8.11 5.69
CA LEU A 41 -13.04 -8.84 5.85
C LEU A 41 -11.85 -7.88 5.77
N VAL A 42 -10.84 -8.08 6.62
CA VAL A 42 -9.50 -7.50 6.49
C VAL A 42 -8.54 -8.64 6.20
N VAL A 43 -7.78 -8.52 5.11
CA VAL A 43 -6.82 -9.54 4.68
C VAL A 43 -5.41 -9.01 4.90
N ILE A 44 -4.59 -9.79 5.60
CA ILE A 44 -3.21 -9.48 5.94
C ILE A 44 -2.31 -10.38 5.09
N ALA A 45 -1.35 -9.79 4.38
CA ALA A 45 -0.37 -10.54 3.59
C ALA A 45 0.72 -11.14 4.48
N LYS A 46 1.33 -12.25 4.07
CA LYS A 46 2.58 -12.76 4.64
C LYS A 46 3.71 -11.77 4.38
N GLN A 47 4.76 -11.81 5.21
CA GLN A 47 5.98 -11.07 4.93
C GLN A 47 6.56 -11.45 3.55
N GLY A 48 6.92 -10.44 2.75
CA GLY A 48 7.39 -10.62 1.38
C GLY A 48 6.28 -10.71 0.32
N TYR A 49 5.00 -10.67 0.75
CA TYR A 49 3.84 -10.64 -0.14
C TYR A 49 3.13 -9.29 -0.07
N TRP A 50 2.37 -8.97 -1.12
CA TRP A 50 1.50 -7.81 -1.19
C TRP A 50 0.30 -8.11 -2.09
N PHE A 51 -0.80 -7.37 -1.93
CA PHE A 51 -2.00 -7.55 -2.74
C PHE A 51 -2.06 -6.52 -3.87
N THR A 52 -2.29 -6.99 -5.10
CA THR A 52 -2.65 -6.11 -6.22
C THR A 52 -4.12 -5.70 -6.10
N HIS A 53 -4.49 -4.59 -6.75
CA HIS A 53 -5.90 -4.19 -6.87
C HIS A 53 -6.54 -4.69 -8.18
N ASP A 54 -5.86 -5.62 -8.86
CA ASP A 54 -6.23 -6.08 -10.19
C ASP A 54 -7.47 -6.97 -10.08
N TRP A 55 -8.61 -6.44 -10.49
CA TRP A 55 -9.89 -7.16 -10.50
C TRP A 55 -10.18 -7.84 -11.85
N TRP A 56 -9.29 -7.65 -12.83
CA TRP A 56 -9.36 -8.27 -14.15
C TRP A 56 -8.49 -9.53 -14.22
N LYS A 57 -8.86 -10.48 -15.06
CA LYS A 57 -8.09 -11.73 -15.25
C LYS A 57 -7.01 -11.64 -16.34
N ASN A 58 -7.25 -10.81 -17.36
CA ASN A 58 -6.38 -10.66 -18.52
C ASN A 58 -5.91 -9.22 -18.62
N GLU A 59 -4.64 -8.99 -18.94
CA GLU A 59 -4.07 -7.64 -19.07
C GLU A 59 -4.77 -6.80 -20.14
N SER A 60 -5.33 -7.42 -21.18
CA SER A 60 -6.11 -6.73 -22.21
C SER A 60 -7.42 -6.11 -21.68
N SER A 61 -7.86 -6.54 -20.50
CA SER A 61 -9.03 -5.99 -19.80
C SER A 61 -8.65 -5.01 -18.70
N ALA A 62 -7.34 -4.74 -18.52
CA ALA A 62 -6.88 -3.75 -17.56
C ALA A 62 -7.41 -2.36 -17.96
N PRO A 63 -7.96 -1.59 -17.00
CA PRO A 63 -8.39 -0.23 -17.27
C PRO A 63 -7.23 0.66 -17.74
N ASP A 64 -7.52 1.64 -18.61
CA ASP A 64 -6.49 2.56 -19.13
C ASP A 64 -5.71 3.28 -18.03
N TYR A 65 -6.36 3.57 -16.89
CA TYR A 65 -5.73 4.23 -15.74
C TYR A 65 -4.60 3.39 -15.13
N GLN A 66 -4.59 2.07 -15.33
CA GLN A 66 -3.59 1.16 -14.77
C GLN A 66 -2.18 1.51 -15.25
N GLN A 67 -2.08 2.09 -16.44
CA GLN A 67 -0.84 2.46 -17.10
C GLN A 67 -0.30 3.82 -16.65
N THR A 68 -1.01 4.51 -15.75
CA THR A 68 -0.79 5.90 -15.38
C THR A 68 -0.75 6.09 -13.86
N VAL A 69 -0.33 7.26 -13.41
CA VAL A 69 -0.58 7.74 -12.04
C VAL A 69 -1.94 8.43 -12.04
N ASP A 70 -2.95 7.77 -11.46
CA ASP A 70 -4.33 8.27 -11.42
C ASP A 70 -4.98 7.97 -10.06
N ILE A 71 -4.74 8.86 -9.10
CA ILE A 71 -5.21 8.72 -7.72
C ILE A 71 -6.74 8.80 -7.57
N HIS A 72 -7.45 9.21 -8.62
CA HIS A 72 -8.91 9.40 -8.56
C HIS A 72 -9.65 8.17 -9.08
N ARG A 73 -9.07 7.45 -10.05
CA ARG A 73 -9.68 6.24 -10.63
C ARG A 73 -9.13 4.95 -10.02
N LYS A 74 -7.90 4.95 -9.51
CA LYS A 74 -7.33 3.78 -8.84
C LYS A 74 -7.99 3.59 -7.47
N PRO A 75 -8.38 2.35 -7.09
CA PRO A 75 -8.99 2.06 -5.79
C PRO A 75 -8.13 2.39 -4.57
N GLY A 76 -6.81 2.55 -4.76
CA GLY A 76 -5.85 2.83 -3.71
C GLY A 76 -4.44 3.00 -4.27
N TYR A 77 -3.45 3.03 -3.38
CA TYR A 77 -2.05 3.11 -3.74
C TYR A 77 -1.61 1.90 -4.57
N ASP A 78 -0.93 2.14 -5.69
CA ASP A 78 -0.37 1.11 -6.56
C ASP A 78 1.16 1.24 -6.59
N PRO A 79 1.92 0.36 -5.92
CA PRO A 79 3.38 0.47 -5.86
C PRO A 79 4.05 0.34 -7.23
N ARG A 80 3.35 -0.18 -8.26
CA ARG A 80 3.85 -0.21 -9.63
C ARG A 80 4.07 1.18 -10.22
N GLU A 81 3.42 2.23 -9.69
CA GLU A 81 3.61 3.63 -10.11
C GLU A 81 5.04 4.15 -9.97
N LEU A 82 5.86 3.48 -9.17
CA LEU A 82 7.28 3.80 -9.01
C LEU A 82 8.14 3.28 -10.17
N PHE A 83 7.59 2.46 -11.05
CA PHE A 83 8.32 1.76 -12.10
C PHE A 83 7.83 2.17 -13.49
N LEU A 84 8.79 2.44 -14.37
CA LEU A 84 8.52 2.66 -15.79
C LEU A 84 8.24 1.31 -16.47
N ALA A 85 7.23 1.28 -17.33
CA ALA A 85 6.88 0.13 -18.13
C ALA A 85 8.06 -0.33 -19.00
N LYS A 86 8.26 -1.65 -19.09
CA LYS A 86 9.22 -2.24 -20.03
C LYS A 86 8.86 -1.90 -21.50
N GLY A 87 9.87 -1.92 -22.37
CA GLY A 87 9.70 -1.72 -23.82
C GLY A 87 9.39 -0.28 -24.22
N TRP A 88 8.57 -0.11 -25.27
CA TRP A 88 8.28 1.21 -25.87
C TRP A 88 7.62 2.19 -24.90
N ARG A 89 6.78 1.72 -23.97
CA ARG A 89 5.99 2.59 -23.08
C ARG A 89 6.82 3.40 -22.10
N GLY A 90 7.79 2.77 -21.44
CA GLY A 90 8.68 3.44 -20.49
C GLY A 90 10.03 3.86 -21.09
N CYS A 91 10.22 3.78 -22.41
CA CYS A 91 11.48 4.20 -23.02
C CYS A 91 11.62 5.74 -23.01
N LYS A 92 12.85 6.21 -22.80
CA LYS A 92 13.16 7.66 -22.71
C LYS A 92 12.66 8.46 -23.93
N PRO A 93 12.81 7.98 -25.20
CA PRO A 93 12.30 8.70 -26.36
C PRO A 93 10.78 8.96 -26.34
N ARG A 94 9.96 7.94 -26.00
CA ARG A 94 8.50 8.10 -25.92
C ARG A 94 8.10 9.06 -24.81
N ILE A 95 8.75 8.95 -23.64
CA ILE A 95 8.51 9.86 -22.52
C ILE A 95 8.86 11.30 -22.91
N ALA A 96 10.01 11.52 -23.57
CA ALA A 96 10.41 12.84 -24.05
C ALA A 96 9.39 13.42 -25.05
N LEU A 97 8.88 12.61 -25.97
CA LEU A 97 7.83 13.02 -26.91
C LEU A 97 6.54 13.43 -26.20
N LYS A 98 6.13 12.70 -25.15
CA LYS A 98 4.96 13.07 -24.33
C LYS A 98 5.16 14.37 -23.57
N ILE A 99 6.37 14.58 -23.01
CA ILE A 99 6.73 15.84 -22.35
C ILE A 99 6.68 17.00 -23.36
N LEU A 100 7.19 16.80 -24.58
CA LEU A 100 7.14 17.80 -25.64
C LEU A 100 5.70 18.12 -26.04
N ALA A 101 4.85 17.11 -26.27
CA ALA A 101 3.43 17.30 -26.56
C ALA A 101 2.72 18.09 -25.46
N LYS A 102 2.96 17.75 -24.18
CA LYS A 102 2.44 18.51 -23.03
C LYS A 102 2.92 19.97 -23.05
N LYS A 103 4.21 20.22 -23.32
CA LYS A 103 4.77 21.58 -23.43
C LYS A 103 4.18 22.38 -24.58
N MET A 104 3.76 21.72 -25.66
CA MET A 104 3.07 22.34 -26.79
C MET A 104 1.56 22.54 -26.56
N GLY A 105 1.04 22.24 -25.36
CA GLY A 105 -0.36 22.47 -25.00
C GLY A 105 -1.31 21.30 -25.34
N PHE A 106 -0.81 20.16 -25.79
CA PHE A 106 -1.64 18.98 -26.05
C PHE A 106 -1.99 18.24 -24.76
N THR A 107 -3.26 17.86 -24.61
CA THR A 107 -3.69 16.90 -23.58
C THR A 107 -2.98 15.57 -23.81
N THR A 108 -2.11 15.19 -22.87
CA THR A 108 -1.24 14.02 -23.01
C THR A 108 -1.33 13.14 -21.77
N LEU A 109 -1.73 11.88 -21.98
CA LEU A 109 -1.70 10.87 -20.93
C LEU A 109 -0.29 10.30 -20.77
N PHE A 110 0.20 10.20 -19.53
CA PHE A 110 1.49 9.57 -19.21
C PHE A 110 1.26 8.08 -18.87
N ASP A 111 1.01 7.29 -19.91
CA ASP A 111 0.80 5.83 -19.88
C ASP A 111 2.12 5.04 -19.80
N VAL A 112 2.95 5.42 -18.83
CA VAL A 112 4.35 5.00 -18.71
C VAL A 112 4.61 4.07 -17.53
N ILE A 113 3.59 3.73 -16.74
CA ILE A 113 3.69 2.91 -15.53
C ILE A 113 3.70 1.42 -15.87
N GLU A 114 4.52 0.63 -15.17
CA GLU A 114 4.54 -0.83 -15.30
C GLU A 114 3.24 -1.49 -14.84
N THR A 115 2.82 -2.56 -15.50
CA THR A 115 1.60 -3.32 -15.16
C THR A 115 1.92 -4.66 -14.50
N ASP A 116 3.09 -5.23 -14.80
CA ASP A 116 3.61 -6.46 -14.19
C ASP A 116 3.83 -6.29 -12.67
N PRO A 117 3.08 -6.98 -11.80
CA PRO A 117 3.22 -6.83 -10.35
C PRO A 117 4.54 -7.40 -9.81
N SER A 118 5.24 -8.26 -10.56
CA SER A 118 6.48 -8.90 -10.09
C SER A 118 7.65 -7.92 -9.95
N VAL A 119 7.56 -6.71 -10.53
CA VAL A 119 8.60 -5.68 -10.40
C VAL A 119 8.64 -5.05 -9.01
N VAL A 120 7.54 -5.16 -8.26
CA VAL A 120 7.43 -4.63 -6.90
C VAL A 120 8.07 -5.64 -5.94
N GLN A 121 9.25 -5.29 -5.44
CA GLN A 121 10.01 -6.14 -4.49
C GLN A 121 9.75 -5.79 -3.02
N GLY A 122 8.95 -4.76 -2.75
CA GLY A 122 8.60 -4.34 -1.41
C GLY A 122 7.43 -3.36 -1.41
N SER A 123 6.57 -3.48 -0.42
CA SER A 123 5.45 -2.58 -0.15
C SER A 123 5.33 -2.37 1.36
N HIS A 124 4.31 -1.64 1.80
CA HIS A 124 4.05 -1.33 3.19
C HIS A 124 2.66 -1.83 3.63
N GLY A 125 2.37 -1.75 4.93
CA GLY A 125 1.04 -2.04 5.49
C GLY A 125 1.04 -3.09 6.61
N LEU A 126 2.10 -3.90 6.70
CA LEU A 126 2.33 -4.78 7.85
C LEU A 126 3.08 -4.03 8.95
N ILE A 127 2.76 -4.37 10.20
CA ILE A 127 3.62 -4.03 11.32
C ILE A 127 4.89 -4.90 11.18
N PRO A 128 6.09 -4.31 11.11
CA PRO A 128 7.32 -5.09 11.06
C PRO A 128 7.38 -6.05 12.24
N ALA A 129 7.91 -7.26 12.04
CA ALA A 129 8.18 -8.16 13.15
C ALA A 129 9.04 -7.43 14.20
N MET A 130 8.75 -7.64 15.49
CA MET A 130 9.59 -7.12 16.57
C MET A 130 11.05 -7.54 16.33
N GLY A 131 11.95 -6.56 16.21
CA GLY A 131 13.36 -6.77 15.86
C GLY A 131 13.78 -6.29 14.46
N ALA A 132 12.85 -5.93 13.57
CA ALA A 132 13.19 -5.04 12.46
C ALA A 132 13.67 -3.68 13.03
N THR A 133 14.48 -2.92 12.29
CA THR A 133 14.97 -1.61 12.72
C THR A 133 13.80 -0.64 12.89
N ALA A 134 13.16 -0.68 14.05
CA ALA A 134 12.20 0.31 14.47
C ALA A 134 12.92 1.67 14.47
N PRO A 135 12.19 2.76 14.17
CA PRO A 135 12.74 4.09 14.35
C PRO A 135 13.30 4.22 15.77
N VAL A 136 14.59 4.55 15.86
CA VAL A 136 15.25 4.77 17.16
C VAL A 136 15.12 6.25 17.50
N ILE A 137 14.73 6.52 18.74
CA ILE A 137 14.70 7.87 19.28
C ILE A 137 15.88 8.00 20.24
N ILE A 138 16.66 9.07 20.09
CA ILE A 138 17.76 9.39 21.00
C ILE A 138 17.26 10.45 21.98
N PRO A 139 17.06 10.11 23.27
CA PRO A 139 16.52 11.05 24.25
C PRO A 139 17.62 11.98 24.83
N PRO A 140 17.22 13.10 25.48
CA PRO A 140 18.11 13.86 26.36
C PRO A 140 18.72 12.99 27.45
N LYS A 141 19.94 13.33 27.90
CA LYS A 141 20.69 12.54 28.91
C LYS A 141 19.93 12.31 30.23
N THR A 142 18.99 13.17 30.58
CA THR A 142 18.18 13.09 31.81
C THR A 142 17.10 12.03 31.75
N ILE A 143 16.84 11.45 30.58
CA ILE A 143 15.75 10.52 30.34
C ILE A 143 16.34 9.13 30.13
N THR A 144 15.79 8.15 30.85
CA THR A 144 16.28 6.77 30.87
C THR A 144 15.15 5.82 30.51
N GLY A 145 15.48 4.73 29.82
CA GLY A 145 14.55 3.66 29.46
C GLY A 145 14.63 3.27 27.99
N ASP A 146 14.53 1.96 27.74
CA ASP A 146 14.66 1.35 26.40
C ASP A 146 13.33 0.73 25.92
N ASN A 147 12.22 1.09 26.57
CA ASN A 147 10.91 0.52 26.25
C ASN A 147 10.39 1.08 24.92
N PRO A 148 9.86 0.21 24.02
CA PRO A 148 9.16 0.67 22.83
C PRO A 148 7.97 1.57 23.20
N ILE A 149 7.81 2.65 22.45
CA ILE A 149 6.67 3.56 22.59
C ILE A 149 5.76 3.47 21.36
N PRO A 150 4.45 3.67 21.50
CA PRO A 150 3.58 3.87 20.34
C PRO A 150 4.04 5.09 19.52
N ALA A 151 4.12 4.95 18.20
CA ALA A 151 4.47 6.06 17.31
C ALA A 151 3.52 7.27 17.47
N THR A 152 2.27 7.02 17.83
CA THR A 152 1.24 8.05 18.11
C THR A 152 1.56 8.92 19.33
N SER A 153 2.33 8.40 20.29
CA SER A 153 2.73 9.13 21.50
C SER A 153 3.98 9.99 21.30
N PHE A 154 4.63 9.92 20.13
CA PHE A 154 5.89 10.61 19.87
C PHE A 154 5.81 12.12 20.09
N LYS A 155 4.74 12.78 19.62
CA LYS A 155 4.56 14.23 19.79
C LYS A 155 4.53 14.63 21.27
N GLU A 156 3.73 13.95 22.06
CA GLU A 156 3.56 14.24 23.50
C GLU A 156 4.86 14.01 24.26
N LEU A 157 5.60 12.96 23.88
CA LEU A 157 6.92 12.69 24.42
C LEU A 157 7.88 13.86 24.16
N ILE A 158 7.98 14.34 22.92
CA ILE A 158 8.87 15.46 22.58
C ILE A 158 8.47 16.73 23.34
N LEU A 159 7.17 17.02 23.47
CA LEU A 159 6.70 18.16 24.25
C LEU A 159 7.10 18.05 25.73
N SER A 160 6.97 16.87 26.34
CA SER A 160 7.40 16.64 27.72
C SER A 160 8.89 16.92 27.94
N TRP A 161 9.74 16.68 26.94
CA TRP A 161 11.18 16.90 27.03
C TRP A 161 11.54 18.39 26.95
N MET A 162 10.74 19.18 26.22
CA MET A 162 10.90 20.62 26.12
C MET A 162 10.44 21.35 27.39
N GLU A 163 9.48 20.79 28.13
CA GLU A 163 9.06 21.35 29.43
C GLU A 163 10.03 21.01 30.58
N LEU A 164 10.91 20.03 30.38
CA LEU A 164 11.97 19.64 31.32
C LEU A 164 13.27 20.46 31.16
N SER A 165 13.34 21.37 30.19
CA SER A 165 14.48 22.28 29.94
C SER A 165 14.18 23.70 30.38
#